data_AF-A0A1N7J862-F1
#
_entry.id   AF-A0A1N7J862-F1
#
_cell.length_a   1.000
_cell.length_b   1.000
_cell.length_c   1.000
_cell.angle_alpha   90.00
_cell.angle_beta   90.00
_cell.angle_gamma   90.00
#
_symmetry.space_group_name_H-M   'P 1'
#
loop_
_entity.id
_entity.type
_entity.pdbx_description
1 polymer ?
#
loop_
_entity_poly.entity_id
_entity_poly.type
_entity_poly.pdbx_seq_one_letter_code
_entity_poly.pdbx_strand_id
1 'polypeptide(L)'
;MIFRFLITMMLIISGLLLFIEDVSANDGKEISINGETMDVHFTKLSGDGYQYEVILEDGQTYFYEENEEKNLIIDSGTLTDEESRMAREAIYKYENQYREPAEGNGDSGNPAGIFFVAIGAFLLISPRTAWYLEIGWKLRDAEPSELVLIANRVGGGIAAVIGILALL
;
A
#
# COMPACT_ATOMS: atom_id res chain seq x y z
N MET A 1 21.45 -20.60 -21.79
CA MET A 1 20.13 -19.94 -22.01
C MET A 1 19.39 -19.70 -20.70
N ILE A 2 19.26 -20.71 -19.83
CA ILE A 2 18.64 -20.64 -18.48
C ILE A 2 19.28 -19.62 -17.52
N PHE A 3 20.61 -19.46 -17.55
CA PHE A 3 21.30 -18.57 -16.60
C PHE A 3 20.97 -17.08 -16.80
N ARG A 4 20.72 -16.67 -18.05
CA ARG A 4 20.30 -15.29 -18.38
C ARG A 4 18.87 -15.02 -17.93
N PHE A 5 17.99 -16.02 -18.00
CA PHE A 5 16.61 -15.93 -17.55
C PHE A 5 16.51 -15.80 -16.02
N LEU A 6 17.32 -16.57 -15.28
CA LEU A 6 17.39 -16.48 -13.81
C LEU A 6 17.90 -15.13 -13.31
N ILE A 7 18.91 -14.55 -13.98
CA ILE A 7 19.42 -13.22 -13.65
C ILE A 7 18.35 -12.14 -13.90
N THR A 8 17.64 -12.20 -15.03
CA THR A 8 16.55 -11.25 -15.31
C THR A 8 15.40 -11.39 -14.31
N MET A 9 15.02 -12.61 -13.93
CA MET A 9 13.98 -12.85 -12.92
C MET A 9 14.40 -12.36 -11.53
N MET A 10 15.66 -12.56 -11.15
CA MET A 10 16.21 -12.10 -9.87
C MET A 10 16.30 -10.56 -9.82
N LEU A 11 16.60 -9.90 -10.93
CA LEU A 11 16.57 -8.43 -11.04
C LEU A 11 15.15 -7.87 -10.98
N ILE A 12 14.16 -8.56 -11.56
CA ILE A 12 12.75 -8.17 -11.46
C ILE A 12 12.23 -8.34 -10.04
N ILE A 13 12.56 -9.46 -9.38
CA ILE A 13 12.19 -9.71 -7.98
C ILE A 13 12.93 -8.77 -7.03
N SER A 14 14.21 -8.50 -7.27
CA SER A 14 14.97 -7.51 -6.50
C SER A 14 14.43 -6.10 -6.70
N GLY A 15 14.01 -5.75 -7.92
CA GLY A 15 13.34 -4.48 -8.20
C GLY A 15 11.96 -4.39 -7.55
N LEU A 16 11.23 -5.50 -7.48
CA LEU A 16 9.93 -5.59 -6.80
C LEU A 16 10.06 -5.56 -5.27
N LEU A 17 11.15 -6.10 -4.72
CA LEU A 17 11.48 -6.05 -3.29
C LEU A 17 11.92 -4.64 -2.84
N LEU A 18 12.47 -3.82 -3.74
CA LEU A 18 12.78 -2.40 -3.48
C LEU A 18 11.53 -1.52 -3.36
N PHE A 19 10.33 -2.04 -3.64
CA PHE A 19 9.04 -1.37 -3.39
C PHE A 19 8.36 -1.80 -2.08
N ILE A 20 9.01 -2.63 -1.25
CA ILE A 20 8.48 -3.04 0.07
C ILE A 20 9.02 -2.16 1.22
N GLU A 21 9.84 -1.16 0.93
CA GLU A 21 10.16 -0.06 1.85
C GLU A 21 9.14 1.06 1.51
N ASP A 22 8.06 1.29 2.24
CA ASP A 22 7.97 1.77 3.61
C ASP A 22 6.61 1.37 4.21
N VAL A 23 6.59 0.62 5.31
CA VAL A 23 5.54 0.74 6.32
C VAL A 23 6.17 0.45 7.66
N SER A 24 6.13 1.41 8.57
CA SER A 24 6.70 1.40 9.92
C SER A 24 8.09 2.04 10.03
N ALA A 25 8.14 3.34 9.73
CA ALA A 25 9.05 4.26 10.40
C ALA A 25 8.21 5.23 11.23
N ASN A 26 8.56 5.33 12.51
CA ASN A 26 8.04 6.29 13.49
C ASN A 26 8.30 7.73 12.99
N ASP A 27 7.36 8.32 12.25
CA ASP A 27 7.44 9.68 11.68
C ASP A 27 6.59 10.70 12.45
N GLY A 28 6.44 10.50 13.76
CA GLY A 28 5.87 11.49 14.65
C GLY A 28 6.67 12.80 14.60
N LYS A 29 5.97 13.95 14.53
CA LYS A 29 6.59 15.27 14.63
C LYS A 29 6.30 15.86 16.01
N GLU A 30 7.37 16.22 16.70
CA GLU A 30 7.28 16.93 17.98
C GLU A 30 6.81 18.38 17.76
N ILE A 31 5.70 18.74 18.40
CA ILE A 31 5.09 20.06 18.39
C ILE A 31 5.00 20.57 19.83
N SER A 32 5.64 21.73 20.10
CA SER A 32 5.50 22.38 21.40
C SER A 32 4.32 23.37 21.41
N ILE A 33 3.42 23.20 22.37
CA ILE A 33 2.26 24.06 22.66
C ILE A 33 2.35 24.48 24.13
N ASN A 34 2.35 25.79 24.41
CA ASN A 34 2.39 26.35 25.78
C ASN A 34 3.51 25.82 26.70
N GLY A 35 4.61 25.31 26.13
CA GLY A 35 5.74 24.75 26.87
C GLY A 35 5.67 23.24 27.11
N GLU A 36 4.58 22.59 26.70
CA GLU A 36 4.43 21.13 26.66
C GLU A 36 4.79 20.62 25.26
N THR A 37 5.44 19.46 25.20
CA THR A 37 5.84 18.81 23.95
C THR A 37 4.90 17.65 23.62
N MET A 38 4.32 17.68 22.42
CA MET A 38 3.38 16.66 21.94
C MET A 38 3.93 16.02 20.68
N ASP A 39 3.78 14.71 20.56
CA ASP A 39 4.17 13.98 19.36
C ASP A 39 2.95 13.79 18.45
N VAL A 40 2.99 14.34 17.24
CA VAL A 40 1.89 14.30 16.27
C VAL A 40 2.22 13.30 15.17
N HIS A 41 1.45 12.23 15.11
CA HIS A 41 1.52 11.21 14.07
C HIS A 41 0.41 11.45 13.05
N PHE A 42 0.80 11.65 11.81
CA PHE A 42 -0.12 11.81 10.69
C PHE A 42 -0.19 10.52 9.88
N THR A 43 -1.41 10.06 9.62
CA THR A 43 -1.67 8.92 8.73
C THR A 43 -2.66 9.33 7.65
N LYS A 44 -2.26 9.19 6.38
CA LYS A 44 -3.19 9.30 5.26
C LYS A 44 -4.00 8.00 5.18
N LEU A 45 -5.32 8.09 5.25
CA LEU A 45 -6.23 6.95 5.09
C LEU A 45 -6.47 6.69 3.60
N SER A 46 -6.94 5.49 3.24
CA SER A 46 -7.30 5.19 1.84
C SER A 46 -8.40 6.14 1.36
N GLY A 47 -8.15 6.87 0.26
CA GLY A 47 -9.02 7.93 -0.27
C GLY A 47 -8.52 9.33 0.10
N ASP A 48 -9.45 10.25 0.40
CA ASP A 48 -9.15 11.63 0.81
C ASP A 48 -9.15 11.84 2.33
N GLY A 49 -9.40 10.78 3.10
CA GLY A 49 -9.42 10.82 4.57
C GLY A 49 -8.03 10.91 5.20
N TYR A 50 -7.97 11.50 6.38
CA TYR A 50 -6.74 11.59 7.17
C TYR A 50 -7.00 11.40 8.67
N GLN A 51 -5.99 10.88 9.34
CA GLN A 51 -5.99 10.64 10.78
C GLN A 51 -4.78 11.32 11.42
N TYR A 52 -5.02 11.92 12.58
CA TYR A 52 -4.01 12.45 13.48
C TYR A 52 -4.08 11.73 14.82
N GLU A 53 -2.93 11.31 15.31
CA GLU A 53 -2.75 10.79 16.66
C GLU A 53 -1.76 11.72 17.38
N VAL A 54 -2.22 12.35 18.47
CA VAL A 54 -1.41 13.26 19.27
C VAL A 54 -1.13 12.61 20.62
N ILE A 55 0.13 12.36 20.92
CA ILE A 55 0.60 11.77 22.18
C ILE A 55 1.14 12.90 23.06
N LEU A 56 0.54 13.08 24.24
CA LEU A 56 0.94 14.07 25.24
C LEU A 56 2.11 13.56 26.10
N GLU A 57 2.74 14.43 26.90
CA GLU A 57 3.92 14.06 27.72
C GLU A 57 3.60 12.98 28.76
N ASP A 58 2.36 12.91 29.23
CA ASP A 58 1.88 11.93 30.19
C ASP A 58 1.49 10.58 29.54
N GLY A 59 1.61 10.48 28.21
CA GLY A 59 1.27 9.30 27.42
C GLY A 59 -0.21 9.17 27.08
N GLN A 60 -1.06 10.17 27.41
CA GLN A 60 -2.43 10.21 26.92
C GLN A 60 -2.46 10.53 25.42
N THR A 61 -3.51 10.07 24.75
CA THR A 61 -3.61 10.15 23.31
C THR A 61 -4.92 10.78 22.86
N TYR A 62 -4.83 11.76 21.98
CA TYR A 62 -5.95 12.38 21.29
C TYR A 62 -5.95 11.95 19.82
N PHE A 63 -7.02 11.31 19.39
CA PHE A 63 -7.22 10.85 18.01
C PHE A 63 -8.24 11.73 17.30
N TYR A 64 -7.87 12.19 16.11
CA TYR A 64 -8.77 12.90 15.20
C TYR A 64 -8.75 12.21 13.84
N GLU A 65 -9.91 11.77 13.38
CA GLU A 65 -10.10 11.21 12.05
C GLU A 65 -11.10 12.07 11.27
N GLU A 66 -10.70 12.45 10.06
CA GLU A 66 -11.54 13.17 9.11
C GLU A 66 -11.69 12.34 7.84
N ASN A 67 -12.93 12.10 7.47
CA ASN A 67 -13.32 11.38 6.26
C ASN A 67 -14.44 12.17 5.56
N GLU A 68 -14.64 11.96 4.26
CA GLU A 68 -15.61 12.68 3.43
C GLU A 68 -17.03 12.71 4.02
N GLU A 69 -17.40 11.66 4.75
CA GLU A 69 -18.74 11.51 5.34
C GLU A 69 -18.85 11.99 6.80
N LYS A 70 -17.75 11.93 7.58
CA LYS A 70 -17.79 12.08 9.05
C LYS A 70 -16.46 12.55 9.62
N ASN A 71 -16.56 13.39 10.64
CA ASN A 71 -15.45 13.74 11.52
C ASN A 71 -15.63 12.97 12.83
N LEU A 72 -14.59 12.26 13.25
CA LEU A 72 -14.56 11.45 14.47
C LEU A 72 -13.43 11.94 15.38
N ILE A 73 -13.77 12.19 16.64
CA ILE A 73 -12.81 12.51 17.69
C ILE A 73 -12.90 11.39 18.72
N ILE A 74 -11.78 10.73 19.00
CA ILE A 74 -11.65 9.71 20.03
C ILE A 74 -10.50 10.13 20.96
N ASP A 75 -10.73 10.03 22.26
CA ASP A 75 -9.74 10.38 23.27
C ASP A 75 -9.60 9.23 24.28
N SER A 76 -8.55 9.25 25.10
CA SER A 76 -8.26 8.25 26.14
C SER A 76 -9.33 8.14 27.24
N GLY A 77 -10.34 9.03 27.24
CA GLY A 77 -11.39 9.12 28.26
C GLY A 77 -10.96 9.81 29.55
N THR A 78 -9.68 10.18 29.66
CA THR A 78 -9.10 10.86 30.83
C THR A 78 -8.54 12.24 30.52
N LEU A 79 -8.57 12.64 29.25
CA LEU A 79 -8.11 13.95 28.80
C LEU A 79 -8.99 15.05 29.36
N THR A 80 -8.35 16.10 29.86
CA THR A 80 -8.99 17.35 30.25
C THR A 80 -9.38 18.16 29.02
N ASP A 81 -10.30 19.11 29.21
CA ASP A 81 -10.70 20.04 28.13
C ASP A 81 -9.50 20.85 27.60
N GLU A 82 -8.53 21.15 28.47
CA GLU A 82 -7.35 21.92 28.12
C GLU A 82 -6.37 21.09 27.29
N GLU A 83 -6.11 19.85 27.68
CA GLU A 83 -5.27 18.91 26.91
C GLU A 83 -5.88 18.64 25.52
N SER A 84 -7.20 18.45 25.45
CA SER A 84 -7.93 18.30 24.18
C SER A 84 -7.80 19.54 23.28
N ARG A 85 -7.81 20.74 23.88
CA ARG A 85 -7.60 22.01 23.17
C ARG A 85 -6.18 22.11 22.63
N MET A 86 -5.19 21.77 23.45
CA MET A 86 -3.78 21.80 23.06
C MET A 86 -3.47 20.77 21.96
N ALA A 87 -4.06 19.57 22.02
CA ALA A 87 -3.91 18.56 20.96
C ALA A 87 -4.44 19.06 19.60
N ARG A 88 -5.59 19.75 19.58
CA ARG A 88 -6.10 20.39 18.35
C ARG A 88 -5.19 21.51 17.85
N GLU A 89 -4.61 22.29 18.76
CA GLU A 89 -3.65 23.34 18.42
C GLU A 89 -2.35 22.74 17.85
N ALA A 90 -1.91 21.60 18.38
CA ALA A 90 -0.77 20.85 17.88
C ALA A 90 -1.02 20.36 16.44
N ILE A 91 -2.21 19.80 16.16
CA ILE A 91 -2.62 19.41 14.80
C ILE A 91 -2.61 20.62 13.87
N TYR A 92 -3.22 21.75 14.26
CA TYR A 92 -3.24 22.96 13.44
C TYR A 92 -1.83 23.48 13.11
N LYS A 93 -0.93 23.46 14.09
CA LYS A 93 0.46 23.88 13.92
C LYS A 93 1.23 22.90 13.05
N TYR A 94 1.01 21.60 13.22
CA TYR A 94 1.54 20.56 12.35
C TYR A 94 1.11 20.79 10.90
N GLU A 95 -0.18 21.04 10.68
CA GLU A 95 -0.72 21.29 9.35
C GLU A 95 -0.07 22.50 8.68
N ASN A 96 0.05 23.61 9.40
CA ASN A 96 0.62 24.82 8.83
C ASN A 96 2.14 24.71 8.57
N GLN A 97 2.87 23.87 9.31
CA GLN A 97 4.32 23.80 9.26
C GLN A 97 4.86 22.65 8.39
N TYR A 98 4.16 21.52 8.36
CA TYR A 98 4.66 20.27 7.78
C TYR A 98 3.72 19.64 6.75
N ARG A 99 2.45 20.05 6.67
CA ARG A 99 1.54 19.49 5.67
C ARG A 99 1.94 20.01 4.30
N GLU A 100 2.58 19.15 3.52
CA GLU A 100 2.69 19.35 2.09
C GLU A 100 1.27 19.46 1.51
N PRO A 101 1.00 20.44 0.62
CA PRO A 101 -0.31 20.57 0.00
C PRO A 101 -0.67 19.22 -0.60
N ALA A 102 -1.81 18.67 -0.21
CA ALA A 102 -2.23 17.33 -0.59
C ALA A 102 -2.13 17.20 -2.11
N GLU A 103 -1.06 16.57 -2.58
CA GLU A 103 -0.92 16.24 -3.99
C GLU A 103 -1.99 15.19 -4.25
N GLY A 104 -3.00 15.63 -4.98
CA GLY A 104 -4.26 14.93 -5.17
C GLY A 104 -4.03 13.53 -5.71
N ASN A 105 -4.88 12.61 -5.24
CA ASN A 105 -5.00 11.26 -5.75
C ASN A 105 -3.64 10.57 -5.91
N GLY A 106 -3.01 10.29 -4.77
CA GLY A 106 -2.14 9.14 -4.68
C GLY A 106 -2.99 7.92 -4.96
N ASP A 107 -3.11 7.59 -6.25
CA ASP A 107 -3.62 6.32 -6.74
C ASP A 107 -2.89 5.26 -5.92
N SER A 108 -3.57 4.73 -4.90
CA SER A 108 -3.04 3.72 -4.00
C SER A 108 -2.92 2.48 -4.86
N GLY A 109 -1.85 2.43 -5.67
CA GLY A 109 -1.76 1.56 -6.82
C GLY A 109 -2.08 0.16 -6.36
N ASN A 110 -3.23 -0.36 -6.78
CA ASN A 110 -3.78 -1.58 -6.21
C ASN A 110 -2.77 -2.69 -6.46
N PRO A 111 -2.00 -3.13 -5.45
CA PRO A 111 -0.88 -4.03 -5.70
C PRO A 111 -1.38 -5.40 -6.17
N ALA A 112 -2.61 -5.75 -5.80
CA ALA A 112 -3.31 -6.91 -6.33
C ALA A 112 -3.62 -6.72 -7.82
N GLY A 113 -4.09 -5.54 -8.24
CA GLY A 113 -4.30 -5.20 -9.64
C GLY A 113 -3.04 -5.36 -10.48
N ILE A 114 -1.91 -4.79 -10.03
CA ILE A 114 -0.59 -4.92 -10.68
C ILE A 114 -0.18 -6.40 -10.77
N PHE A 115 -0.35 -7.14 -9.68
CA PHE A 115 -0.04 -8.58 -9.63
C PHE A 115 -0.88 -9.39 -10.63
N PHE A 116 -2.18 -9.13 -10.73
CA PHE A 116 -3.06 -9.80 -11.69
C PHE A 116 -2.72 -9.47 -13.14
N VAL A 117 -2.36 -8.20 -13.43
CA VAL A 117 -1.86 -7.80 -14.75
C VAL A 117 -0.56 -8.52 -15.10
N ALA A 118 0.40 -8.59 -14.16
CA ALA A 118 1.68 -9.26 -14.37
C ALA A 118 1.52 -10.76 -14.65
N ILE A 119 0.68 -11.45 -13.86
CA ILE A 119 0.36 -12.87 -14.08
C ILE A 119 -0.37 -13.08 -15.41
N GLY A 120 -1.35 -12.22 -15.71
CA GLY A 120 -2.11 -12.31 -16.96
C GLY A 120 -1.22 -12.14 -18.20
N ALA A 121 -0.33 -11.15 -18.17
CA ALA A 121 0.66 -10.92 -19.22
C ALA A 121 1.64 -12.10 -19.35
N PHE A 122 2.10 -12.67 -18.24
CA PHE A 122 2.99 -13.84 -18.23
C PHE A 122 2.34 -15.06 -18.90
N LEU A 123 1.09 -15.34 -18.56
CA LEU A 123 0.29 -16.44 -19.13
C LEU A 123 0.05 -16.27 -20.64
N LEU A 124 -0.10 -15.02 -21.12
CA LEU A 124 -0.28 -14.69 -22.54
C LEU A 124 1.02 -14.83 -23.35
N ILE A 125 2.12 -14.27 -22.85
CA ILE A 125 3.41 -14.21 -23.56
C ILE A 125 4.11 -15.57 -23.52
N SER A 126 4.02 -16.30 -22.41
CA SER A 126 4.77 -17.55 -22.19
C SER A 126 3.91 -18.73 -21.70
N PRO A 127 2.89 -19.16 -22.47
CA PRO A 127 1.96 -20.22 -22.04
C PRO A 127 2.65 -21.59 -21.87
N ARG A 128 3.74 -21.86 -22.60
CA ARG A 128 4.54 -23.10 -22.44
C ARG A 128 5.27 -23.13 -21.10
N THR A 129 5.81 -21.99 -20.67
CA THR A 129 6.51 -21.85 -19.39
C THR A 129 5.51 -21.95 -18.24
N ALA A 130 4.36 -21.29 -18.35
CA ALA A 130 3.28 -21.40 -17.38
C ALA A 130 2.81 -22.86 -17.19
N TRP A 131 2.57 -23.57 -18.29
CA TRP A 131 2.23 -24.99 -18.24
C TRP A 131 3.32 -25.84 -17.58
N TYR A 132 4.58 -25.55 -17.87
CA TYR A 132 5.71 -26.25 -17.26
C TYR A 132 5.76 -26.05 -15.74
N LEU A 133 5.52 -24.83 -15.25
CA LEU A 133 5.41 -24.49 -13.83
C LEU A 133 4.19 -25.14 -13.16
N GLU A 134 3.07 -25.23 -13.86
CA GLU A 134 1.83 -25.82 -13.33
C GLU A 134 1.95 -27.35 -13.17
N ILE A 135 2.26 -28.05 -14.27
CA ILE A 135 2.21 -29.51 -14.31
C ILE A 135 3.32 -30.15 -15.14
N GLY A 136 3.92 -29.41 -16.08
CA GLY A 136 4.95 -29.96 -16.98
C GLY A 136 6.23 -30.39 -16.26
N TRP A 137 6.54 -29.84 -15.09
CA TRP A 137 7.66 -30.33 -14.26
C TRP A 137 7.43 -31.73 -13.67
N LYS A 138 6.16 -32.15 -13.51
CA LYS A 138 5.80 -33.49 -13.00
C LYS A 138 5.74 -34.55 -14.09
N LEU A 139 5.65 -34.13 -15.35
CA LEU A 139 5.51 -35.00 -16.50
C LEU A 139 6.85 -35.10 -17.23
N ARG A 140 7.47 -36.27 -17.20
CA ARG A 140 8.74 -36.50 -17.89
C ARG A 140 8.50 -36.53 -19.41
N ASP A 141 9.14 -35.63 -20.14
CA ASP A 141 9.13 -35.50 -21.61
C ASP A 141 7.73 -35.34 -22.25
N ALA A 142 6.77 -34.80 -21.50
CA ALA A 142 5.46 -34.46 -22.06
C ALA A 142 5.52 -33.07 -22.71
N GLU A 143 4.96 -32.96 -23.91
CA GLU A 143 4.78 -31.67 -24.59
C GLU A 143 3.39 -31.11 -24.27
N PRO A 144 3.25 -29.79 -24.00
CA PRO A 144 1.94 -29.20 -23.73
C PRO A 144 1.02 -29.40 -24.93
N SER A 145 -0.21 -29.85 -24.67
CA SER A 145 -1.22 -29.92 -25.73
C SER A 145 -1.66 -28.52 -26.15
N GLU A 146 -2.05 -28.38 -27.41
CA GLU A 146 -2.62 -27.15 -27.98
C GLU A 146 -3.74 -26.57 -27.10
N LEU A 147 -4.59 -27.45 -26.54
CA LEU A 147 -5.71 -27.07 -25.69
C LEU A 147 -5.26 -26.35 -24.42
N VAL A 148 -4.15 -26.81 -23.82
CA VAL A 148 -3.62 -26.24 -22.58
C VAL A 148 -2.94 -24.90 -22.84
N LEU A 149 -2.29 -24.73 -23.99
CA LEU A 149 -1.74 -23.44 -24.40
C LEU A 149 -2.83 -22.40 -24.63
N ILE A 150 -3.97 -22.81 -25.22
CA ILE A 150 -5.14 -21.94 -25.40
C ILE A 150 -5.75 -21.60 -24.03
N ALA A 151 -5.91 -22.57 -23.15
CA ALA A 151 -6.45 -22.36 -21.79
C ALA A 151 -5.60 -21.35 -20.99
N ASN A 152 -4.27 -21.47 -21.03
CA ASN A 152 -3.37 -20.52 -20.38
C ASN A 152 -3.50 -19.11 -20.95
N ARG A 153 -3.64 -18.96 -22.28
CA ARG A 153 -3.85 -17.64 -22.89
C ARG A 153 -5.20 -17.02 -22.52
N VAL A 154 -6.27 -17.82 -22.51
CA VAL A 154 -7.61 -17.36 -22.12
C VAL A 154 -7.64 -16.98 -20.64
N GLY A 155 -7.10 -17.83 -19.76
CA GLY A 155 -6.98 -17.54 -18.32
C GLY A 155 -6.11 -16.31 -18.05
N GLY A 156 -4.99 -16.18 -18.76
CA GLY A 156 -4.12 -15.01 -18.69
C GLY A 156 -4.81 -13.71 -19.15
N GLY A 157 -5.58 -13.77 -20.23
CA GLY A 157 -6.39 -12.64 -20.69
C GLY A 157 -7.43 -12.22 -19.67
N ILE A 158 -8.15 -13.17 -19.06
CA ILE A 158 -9.14 -12.89 -18.02
C ILE A 158 -8.47 -12.27 -16.79
N ALA A 159 -7.35 -12.83 -16.33
CA ALA A 159 -6.59 -12.28 -15.20
C ALA A 159 -6.08 -10.86 -15.47
N ALA A 160 -5.61 -10.58 -16.68
CA ALA A 160 -5.18 -9.23 -17.08
C ALA A 160 -6.34 -8.23 -17.08
N VAL A 161 -7.52 -8.61 -17.58
CA VAL A 161 -8.71 -7.75 -17.57
C VAL A 161 -9.16 -7.45 -16.14
N ILE A 162 -9.20 -8.45 -15.26
CA ILE A 162 -9.52 -8.27 -13.84
C ILE A 162 -8.50 -7.33 -13.17
N GLY A 163 -7.21 -7.53 -13.46
CA GLY A 163 -6.15 -6.67 -12.94
C GLY A 163 -6.28 -5.22 -13.40
N ILE A 164 -6.60 -4.98 -14.68
CA ILE A 164 -6.86 -3.63 -15.22
C ILE A 164 -8.09 -3.02 -14.55
N LEU A 165 -9.18 -3.76 -14.40
CA LEU A 165 -10.39 -3.27 -13.72
C LEU A 165 -10.17 -2.99 -12.24
N ALA A 166 -9.22 -3.66 -11.60
CA ALA A 166 -8.83 -3.40 -10.21
C ALA A 166 -7.89 -2.19 -10.06
N LEU A 167 -7.31 -1.71 -11.17
CA LEU A 167 -6.45 -0.52 -11.25
C LEU A 167 -7.16 0.72 -11.79
N LEU A 168 -8.40 0.58 -12.28
CA LEU A 168 -9.27 1.65 -12.73
C LEU A 168 -10.27 2.02 -11.63
#